data_AF-A0A0F4LTK8-F1
#
_entry.id   AF-A0A0F4LTK8-F1
#
_cell.length_a   1.000
_cell.length_b   1.000
_cell.length_c   1.000
_cell.angle_alpha   90.00
_cell.angle_beta   90.00
_cell.angle_gamma   90.00
#
_symmetry.space_group_name_H-M   'P 1'
#
loop_
_entity.id
_entity.type
_entity.pdbx_description
1 polymer ?
#
loop_
_entity_poly.entity_id
_entity_poly.type
_entity_poly.pdbx_seq_one_letter_code
_entity_poly.pdbx_strand_id
1 'polypeptide(L)'
;MKKIVLASLISLLVGTLPACSTNLSSSHPHSHRTADSTQTKPGFHNGVFSNRQGTIVIKNVATIVTNDPSTTQKLCAVIFRGTFTNKTASKTQAADFFQKYLEAYPLPKSQHQKLISSNLEAQSPYDSEIAAAHISTAPHKTTHFAVAFPLKKLYSHYELVPLTTQRQHLQAGVFKAKKTPLTNSAATGTTPTTTAKSSNSSQSTSKNVLHLTIDQKKQINADFLNWAAERATVEHMAVSDWYFDHGSAGLGDWYANTPDGQVQVQNQNQPGAAAFKIHAVGGCIFYKSKDGQIGKQNLYKGSFADNYSISLDDGQPVSKYLLGDNGVVYELKTGNGSSVSSSTGFGQYDDNGQLGNYQPDQNFEISADQAAQNELQKLLTPYQ
;
A
#
# COMPACT_ATOMS: atom_id res chain seq x y z
N MET A 1 -16.60 52.84 43.37
CA MET A 1 -17.91 52.78 42.66
C MET A 1 -18.42 51.35 42.70
N LYS A 2 -19.73 51.18 42.93
CA LYS A 2 -20.53 49.94 43.08
C LYS A 2 -20.53 49.10 41.77
N LYS A 3 -20.70 47.76 41.72
CA LYS A 3 -21.83 46.85 42.09
C LYS A 3 -21.24 45.40 42.13
N ILE A 4 -21.49 44.45 43.06
CA ILE A 4 -22.66 43.68 43.56
C ILE A 4 -23.55 43.02 42.48
N VAL A 5 -23.62 41.66 42.49
CA VAL A 5 -24.79 40.72 42.61
C VAL A 5 -24.19 39.27 42.61
N LEU A 6 -24.15 38.47 43.71
CA LEU A 6 -25.14 37.54 44.36
C LEU A 6 -25.77 36.49 43.39
N ALA A 7 -26.03 35.20 43.67
CA ALA A 7 -25.93 34.32 44.85
C ALA A 7 -26.25 32.85 44.45
N SER A 8 -25.80 31.89 45.30
CA SER A 8 -26.57 30.73 45.85
C SER A 8 -27.03 29.55 44.96
N LEU A 9 -27.22 28.30 45.43
CA LEU A 9 -27.06 27.65 46.75
C LEU A 9 -26.91 26.12 46.55
N ILE A 10 -26.18 25.48 47.46
CA ILE A 10 -26.10 24.02 47.67
C ILE A 10 -27.17 23.61 48.69
N SER A 11 -27.86 22.48 48.47
CA SER A 11 -28.54 21.74 49.54
C SER A 11 -28.50 20.22 49.28
N LEU A 12 -27.88 19.51 50.24
CA LEU A 12 -28.08 18.08 50.51
C LEU A 12 -29.41 17.90 51.23
N LEU A 13 -30.12 16.79 50.98
CA LEU A 13 -30.86 16.09 52.03
C LEU A 13 -31.03 14.60 51.73
N VAL A 14 -30.79 13.80 52.77
CA VAL A 14 -30.97 12.34 52.89
C VAL A 14 -32.45 12.04 53.18
N GLY A 15 -32.96 10.89 52.70
CA GLY A 15 -34.30 10.39 53.07
C GLY A 15 -34.53 8.93 52.65
N THR A 16 -35.04 8.14 53.59
CA THR A 16 -35.17 6.67 53.66
C THR A 16 -36.37 6.05 52.89
N LEU A 17 -36.31 4.71 52.73
CA LEU A 17 -37.27 3.73 52.16
C LEU A 17 -38.72 3.80 52.73
N PRO A 18 -39.73 3.19 52.06
CA PRO A 18 -40.11 1.78 52.34
C PRO A 18 -40.55 0.94 51.12
N ALA A 19 -40.62 -0.38 51.35
CA ALA A 19 -40.99 -1.44 50.40
C ALA A 19 -42.50 -1.49 50.05
N CYS A 20 -42.84 -2.06 48.88
CA CYS A 20 -44.02 -2.93 48.73
C CYS A 20 -43.92 -3.81 47.47
N SER A 21 -44.29 -5.08 47.64
CA SER A 21 -44.32 -6.15 46.63
C SER A 21 -45.51 -6.05 45.68
N THR A 22 -45.42 -6.65 44.49
CA THR A 22 -46.47 -7.58 44.00
C THR A 22 -45.87 -8.63 43.05
N ASN A 23 -46.27 -9.88 43.28
CA ASN A 23 -46.09 -11.05 42.44
C ASN A 23 -46.92 -10.93 41.15
N LEU A 24 -46.41 -11.45 40.04
CA LEU A 24 -47.25 -12.20 39.09
C LEU A 24 -46.43 -13.22 38.29
N SER A 25 -46.80 -14.47 38.53
CA SER A 25 -46.43 -15.69 37.83
C SER A 25 -46.86 -15.66 36.36
N SER A 26 -46.05 -16.19 35.45
CA SER A 26 -46.52 -17.20 34.49
C SER A 26 -45.38 -17.89 33.73
N SER A 27 -45.36 -19.21 33.90
CA SER A 27 -45.03 -20.27 32.93
C SER A 27 -43.77 -20.17 32.06
N HIS A 28 -42.81 -21.05 32.40
CA HIS A 28 -41.96 -21.73 31.40
C HIS A 28 -42.82 -22.47 30.36
N PRO A 29 -42.26 -22.63 29.15
CA PRO A 29 -42.11 -23.96 28.61
C PRO A 29 -40.62 -24.30 28.44
N HIS A 30 -40.25 -25.46 28.99
CA HIS A 30 -39.01 -26.14 28.67
C HIS A 30 -38.89 -26.31 27.15
N SER A 31 -37.91 -25.65 26.55
CA SER A 31 -37.35 -26.10 25.27
C SER A 31 -36.13 -26.96 25.58
N HIS A 32 -36.28 -28.25 25.28
CA HIS A 32 -35.18 -29.20 25.18
C HIS A 32 -34.09 -28.62 24.28
N ARG A 33 -32.97 -28.25 24.88
CA ARG A 33 -31.73 -27.97 24.17
C ARG A 33 -31.14 -29.32 23.75
N THR A 34 -31.57 -29.81 22.59
CA THR A 34 -30.78 -30.79 21.84
C THR A 34 -29.42 -30.15 21.57
N ALA A 35 -28.37 -30.74 22.14
CA ALA A 35 -27.00 -30.43 21.82
C ALA A 35 -26.77 -30.86 20.36
N ASP A 36 -26.96 -29.93 19.43
CA ASP A 36 -26.59 -30.15 18.04
C ASP A 36 -25.06 -30.05 17.93
N SER A 37 -24.47 -31.24 17.91
CA SER A 37 -23.09 -31.51 17.58
C SER A 37 -22.86 -31.16 16.11
N THR A 38 -22.28 -30.00 15.83
CA THR A 38 -21.35 -29.72 14.70
C THR A 38 -20.96 -28.23 14.65
N GLN A 39 -20.49 -27.64 15.75
CA GLN A 39 -19.84 -26.32 15.65
C GLN A 39 -18.45 -26.49 15.02
N THR A 40 -18.40 -26.34 13.70
CA THR A 40 -17.16 -26.19 12.93
C THR A 40 -16.31 -25.08 13.55
N LYS A 41 -15.09 -25.41 14.02
CA LYS A 41 -14.19 -24.44 14.66
C LYS A 41 -13.96 -23.26 13.70
N PRO A 42 -14.06 -22.00 14.13
CA PRO A 42 -13.85 -20.85 13.25
C PRO A 42 -12.50 -20.91 12.54
N GLY A 43 -12.48 -20.63 11.24
CA GLY A 43 -11.30 -20.73 10.39
C GLY A 43 -11.60 -21.15 8.94
N PHE A 44 -10.61 -21.71 8.25
CA PHE A 44 -10.78 -22.26 6.91
C PHE A 44 -11.60 -23.55 6.92
N HIS A 45 -12.57 -23.64 6.02
CA HIS A 45 -13.33 -24.85 5.74
C HIS A 45 -13.42 -25.05 4.23
N ASN A 46 -12.93 -26.18 3.73
CA ASN A 46 -12.93 -26.49 2.29
C ASN A 46 -12.35 -25.36 1.41
N GLY A 47 -11.27 -24.72 1.87
CA GLY A 47 -10.63 -23.60 1.17
C GLY A 47 -11.37 -22.26 1.26
N VAL A 48 -12.44 -22.19 2.05
CA VAL A 48 -13.22 -20.96 2.29
C VAL A 48 -12.88 -20.40 3.66
N PHE A 49 -12.56 -19.11 3.71
CA PHE A 49 -12.51 -18.34 4.94
C PHE A 49 -13.49 -17.16 4.82
N SER A 50 -14.33 -16.97 5.83
CA SER A 50 -15.32 -15.91 5.86
C SER A 50 -15.38 -15.26 7.23
N ASN A 51 -15.42 -13.94 7.26
CA ASN A 51 -15.72 -13.15 8.45
C ASN A 51 -16.78 -12.07 8.12
N ARG A 52 -16.98 -11.12 9.02
CA ARG A 52 -17.95 -10.02 8.81
C ARG A 52 -17.55 -9.05 7.70
N GLN A 53 -16.25 -8.94 7.38
CA GLN A 53 -15.74 -8.00 6.37
C GLN A 53 -15.69 -8.62 4.97
N GLY A 54 -15.56 -9.93 4.86
CA GLY A 54 -15.47 -10.55 3.55
C GLY A 54 -15.37 -12.06 3.55
N THR A 55 -15.25 -12.62 2.37
CA THR A 55 -15.06 -14.05 2.15
C THR A 55 -13.99 -14.26 1.09
N ILE A 56 -12.98 -15.06 1.42
CA ILE A 56 -12.00 -15.56 0.48
C ILE A 56 -12.27 -17.04 0.22
N VAL A 57 -12.24 -17.41 -1.05
CA VAL A 57 -12.24 -18.82 -1.50
C VAL A 57 -10.96 -19.07 -2.25
N ILE A 58 -10.08 -19.91 -1.70
CA ILE A 58 -8.86 -20.34 -2.38
C ILE A 58 -9.21 -21.46 -3.35
N LYS A 59 -9.01 -21.20 -4.65
CA LYS A 59 -9.30 -22.15 -5.73
C LYS A 59 -8.07 -22.92 -6.17
N ASN A 60 -6.90 -22.27 -6.15
CA ASN A 60 -5.66 -22.85 -6.63
C ASN A 60 -4.47 -22.23 -5.87
N VAL A 61 -3.47 -23.06 -5.57
CA VAL A 61 -2.15 -22.60 -5.14
C VAL A 61 -1.14 -23.03 -6.17
N ALA A 62 -0.52 -22.06 -6.82
CA ALA A 62 0.49 -22.27 -7.84
C ALA A 62 1.88 -22.00 -7.28
N THR A 63 2.88 -22.68 -7.83
CA THR A 63 4.28 -22.31 -7.65
C THR A 63 4.90 -22.03 -9.01
N ILE A 64 5.68 -20.98 -9.09
CA ILE A 64 6.41 -20.61 -10.28
C ILE A 64 7.91 -20.54 -9.96
N VAL A 65 8.70 -20.89 -10.95
CA VAL A 65 10.12 -20.52 -11.01
C VAL A 65 10.23 -19.59 -12.20
N THR A 66 10.66 -18.38 -11.94
CA THR A 66 10.79 -17.33 -12.94
C THR A 66 12.15 -16.68 -12.78
N ASN A 67 12.57 -15.92 -13.78
CA ASN A 67 13.83 -15.19 -13.67
C ASN A 67 13.53 -13.86 -12.99
N ASP A 68 14.33 -13.53 -11.98
CA ASP A 68 14.41 -12.17 -11.49
C ASP A 68 15.01 -11.32 -12.63
N PRO A 69 14.24 -10.36 -13.19
CA PRO A 69 14.70 -9.54 -14.30
C PRO A 69 15.88 -8.63 -13.90
N SER A 70 16.13 -8.43 -12.61
CA SER A 70 17.19 -7.57 -12.08
C SER A 70 18.51 -8.31 -11.81
N THR A 71 18.49 -9.61 -11.50
CA THR A 71 19.69 -10.33 -11.04
C THR A 71 20.08 -11.56 -11.85
N THR A 72 19.35 -11.91 -12.92
CA THR A 72 19.45 -13.19 -13.65
C THR A 72 19.24 -14.45 -12.78
N GLN A 73 18.98 -14.27 -11.48
CA GLN A 73 18.75 -15.35 -10.55
C GLN A 73 17.33 -15.91 -10.71
N LYS A 74 17.18 -17.18 -10.36
CA LYS A 74 15.85 -17.80 -10.35
C LYS A 74 15.10 -17.35 -9.10
N LEU A 75 14.00 -16.63 -9.30
CA LEU A 75 13.03 -16.35 -8.27
C LEU A 75 12.02 -17.51 -8.19
N CYS A 76 11.81 -18.01 -6.98
CA CYS A 76 10.73 -18.94 -6.69
C CYS A 76 9.58 -18.17 -6.05
N ALA A 77 8.34 -18.45 -6.43
CA ALA A 77 7.19 -17.86 -5.77
C ALA A 77 6.04 -18.85 -5.61
N VAL A 78 5.25 -18.64 -4.56
CA VAL A 78 3.93 -19.27 -4.39
C VAL A 78 2.86 -18.22 -4.63
N ILE A 79 1.79 -18.62 -5.31
CA ILE A 79 0.69 -17.74 -5.70
C ILE A 79 -0.61 -18.39 -5.25
N PHE A 80 -1.32 -17.72 -4.35
CA PHE A 80 -2.65 -18.12 -3.89
C PHE A 80 -3.70 -17.43 -4.75
N ARG A 81 -4.48 -18.23 -5.48
CA ARG A 81 -5.52 -17.75 -6.40
C ARG A 81 -6.89 -18.10 -5.88
N GLY A 82 -7.83 -17.16 -6.04
CA GLY A 82 -9.15 -17.32 -5.49
C GLY A 82 -10.14 -16.27 -5.92
N THR A 83 -11.22 -16.21 -5.16
CA THR A 83 -12.22 -15.15 -5.24
C THR A 83 -12.35 -14.45 -3.90
N PHE A 84 -12.53 -13.15 -3.93
CA PHE A 84 -12.82 -12.33 -2.76
C PHE A 84 -14.21 -11.71 -2.91
N THR A 85 -15.09 -11.94 -1.94
CA THR A 85 -16.38 -11.28 -1.81
C THR A 85 -16.32 -10.24 -0.69
N ASN A 86 -16.51 -8.98 -1.04
CA ASN A 86 -16.58 -7.90 -0.05
C ASN A 86 -17.95 -7.92 0.65
N LYS A 87 -17.97 -8.06 1.98
CA LYS A 87 -19.21 -8.05 2.78
C LYS A 87 -19.45 -6.73 3.50
N THR A 88 -18.51 -5.79 3.40
CA THR A 88 -18.65 -4.46 4.00
C THR A 88 -19.52 -3.54 3.15
N ALA A 89 -19.96 -2.44 3.75
CA ALA A 89 -20.68 -1.37 3.06
C ALA A 89 -19.75 -0.43 2.28
N SER A 90 -18.43 -0.52 2.48
CA SER A 90 -17.42 0.27 1.77
C SER A 90 -16.68 -0.57 0.74
N LYS A 91 -15.95 0.05 -0.18
CA LYS A 91 -15.04 -0.70 -1.06
C LYS A 91 -13.90 -1.31 -0.23
N THR A 92 -13.36 -2.44 -0.67
CA THR A 92 -12.23 -3.12 -0.01
C THR A 92 -11.42 -3.88 -1.05
N GLN A 93 -10.09 -3.82 -0.96
CA GLN A 93 -9.20 -4.60 -1.82
C GLN A 93 -9.04 -6.03 -1.28
N ALA A 94 -8.86 -7.00 -2.19
CA ALA A 94 -8.63 -8.38 -1.77
C ALA A 94 -7.27 -8.54 -1.07
N ALA A 95 -6.25 -7.79 -1.52
CA ALA A 95 -4.92 -7.78 -0.93
C ALA A 95 -4.94 -7.29 0.53
N ASP A 96 -5.62 -6.18 0.82
CA ASP A 96 -5.77 -5.65 2.18
C ASP A 96 -6.49 -6.63 3.10
N PHE A 97 -7.59 -7.22 2.60
CA PHE A 97 -8.31 -8.24 3.36
C PHE A 97 -7.41 -9.44 3.66
N PHE A 98 -6.65 -9.91 2.67
CA PHE A 98 -5.73 -11.03 2.81
C PHE A 98 -4.65 -10.69 3.86
N GLN A 99 -3.96 -9.57 3.72
CA GLN A 99 -2.86 -9.18 4.62
C GLN A 99 -3.34 -8.98 6.06
N LYS A 100 -4.55 -8.46 6.23
CA LYS A 100 -5.14 -8.22 7.55
C LYS A 100 -5.54 -9.50 8.27
N TYR A 101 -6.10 -10.47 7.54
CA TYR A 101 -6.78 -11.62 8.14
C TYR A 101 -6.13 -12.97 7.88
N LEU A 102 -5.11 -13.06 7.02
CA LEU A 102 -4.49 -14.32 6.66
C LEU A 102 -2.97 -14.21 6.78
N GLU A 103 -2.35 -15.29 7.27
CA GLU A 103 -0.91 -15.48 7.21
C GLU A 103 -0.60 -16.75 6.43
N ALA A 104 0.46 -16.70 5.62
CA ALA A 104 0.89 -17.83 4.82
C ALA A 104 2.20 -18.42 5.36
N TYR A 105 2.29 -19.75 5.36
CA TYR A 105 3.46 -20.50 5.81
C TYR A 105 3.78 -21.63 4.82
N PRO A 106 5.04 -21.88 4.46
CA PRO A 106 5.40 -23.10 3.78
C PRO A 106 5.44 -24.26 4.78
N LEU A 107 5.11 -25.47 4.32
CA LEU A 107 5.14 -26.66 5.18
C LEU A 107 6.37 -27.55 4.91
N PRO A 108 6.99 -28.11 5.97
CA PRO A 108 6.54 -28.09 7.38
C PRO A 108 6.86 -26.77 8.11
N LYS A 109 5.89 -26.27 8.90
CA LYS A 109 5.94 -24.96 9.58
C LYS A 109 7.10 -24.80 10.56
N SER A 110 7.53 -25.89 11.22
CA SER A 110 8.60 -25.88 12.22
C SER A 110 9.97 -25.44 11.67
N GLN A 111 10.13 -25.41 10.35
CA GLN A 111 11.41 -25.09 9.70
C GLN A 111 11.40 -23.71 9.03
N HIS A 112 10.27 -23.00 9.02
CA HIS A 112 10.09 -21.86 8.14
C HIS A 112 9.32 -20.70 8.77
N GLN A 113 9.71 -19.49 8.41
CA GLN A 113 9.08 -18.27 8.86
C GLN A 113 7.82 -17.96 8.04
N LYS A 114 6.97 -17.10 8.62
CA LYS A 114 5.82 -16.51 7.93
C LYS A 114 6.25 -15.92 6.58
N LEU A 115 5.48 -16.20 5.54
CA LEU A 115 5.69 -15.58 4.24
C LEU A 115 5.32 -14.11 4.31
N ILE A 116 6.23 -13.27 3.84
CA ILE A 116 6.03 -11.83 3.76
C ILE A 116 5.58 -11.53 2.35
N SER A 117 4.41 -10.91 2.21
CA SER A 117 3.96 -10.40 0.93
C SER A 117 4.89 -9.27 0.52
N SER A 118 5.52 -9.41 -0.63
CA SER A 118 6.20 -8.34 -1.33
C SER A 118 5.80 -8.43 -2.79
N ASN A 119 5.88 -7.32 -3.52
CA ASN A 119 5.57 -7.31 -4.95
C ASN A 119 6.40 -8.40 -5.65
N LEU A 120 5.74 -9.26 -6.40
CA LEU A 120 6.37 -10.29 -7.20
C LEU A 120 6.84 -9.63 -8.50
N GLU A 121 8.14 -9.34 -8.58
CA GLU A 121 8.81 -8.60 -9.68
C GLU A 121 9.13 -9.48 -10.89
N ALA A 122 8.38 -10.56 -11.11
CA ALA A 122 8.73 -11.53 -12.13
C ALA A 122 7.50 -12.06 -12.84
N GLN A 123 7.64 -12.23 -14.16
CA GLN A 123 6.56 -12.64 -15.05
C GLN A 123 5.83 -13.85 -14.47
N SER A 124 4.52 -13.71 -14.35
CA SER A 124 3.63 -14.78 -13.91
C SER A 124 2.44 -14.85 -14.86
N PRO A 125 1.93 -16.05 -15.18
CA PRO A 125 0.69 -16.17 -15.95
C PRO A 125 -0.54 -15.60 -15.21
N TYR A 126 -0.35 -15.10 -13.98
CA TYR A 126 -1.38 -14.57 -13.09
C TYR A 126 -1.22 -13.07 -12.82
N ASP A 127 -0.38 -12.34 -13.56
CA ASP A 127 -0.10 -10.91 -13.32
C ASP A 127 -1.37 -10.05 -13.30
N SER A 128 -2.34 -10.32 -14.18
CA SER A 128 -3.63 -9.62 -14.20
C SER A 128 -4.45 -9.85 -12.93
N GLU A 129 -4.37 -11.04 -12.35
CA GLU A 129 -5.11 -11.42 -11.14
C GLU A 129 -4.39 -10.92 -9.89
N ILE A 130 -3.06 -10.81 -9.94
CA ILE A 130 -2.24 -10.15 -8.92
C ILE A 130 -2.59 -8.67 -8.89
N ALA A 131 -2.62 -8.01 -10.06
CA ALA A 131 -3.07 -6.62 -10.16
C ALA A 131 -4.52 -6.45 -9.66
N ALA A 132 -5.43 -7.37 -10.03
CA ALA A 132 -6.82 -7.34 -9.57
C ALA A 132 -6.98 -7.45 -8.05
N ALA A 133 -6.03 -8.05 -7.33
CA ALA A 133 -6.07 -8.11 -5.87
C ALA A 133 -5.98 -6.72 -5.21
N HIS A 134 -5.35 -5.76 -5.89
CA HIS A 134 -5.18 -4.37 -5.46
C HIS A 134 -6.28 -3.45 -6.00
N ILE A 135 -7.23 -3.98 -6.78
CA ILE A 135 -8.39 -3.23 -7.25
C ILE A 135 -9.50 -3.31 -6.20
N SER A 136 -10.07 -2.15 -5.86
CA SER A 136 -11.19 -2.04 -4.92
C SER A 136 -12.40 -2.85 -5.36
N THR A 137 -12.81 -3.82 -4.55
CA THR A 137 -14.03 -4.60 -4.77
C THR A 137 -15.22 -3.87 -4.14
N ALA A 138 -16.26 -3.59 -4.94
CA ALA A 138 -17.47 -2.93 -4.48
C ALA A 138 -18.23 -3.75 -3.42
N PRO A 139 -19.03 -3.10 -2.55
CA PRO A 139 -19.87 -3.78 -1.57
C PRO A 139 -20.68 -4.93 -2.18
N HIS A 140 -20.65 -6.09 -1.54
CA HIS A 140 -21.34 -7.31 -1.95
C HIS A 140 -20.94 -7.87 -3.33
N LYS A 141 -19.89 -7.35 -3.95
CA LYS A 141 -19.34 -7.89 -5.20
C LYS A 141 -18.22 -8.89 -4.91
N THR A 142 -18.02 -9.75 -5.90
CA THR A 142 -16.96 -10.76 -5.90
C THR A 142 -15.98 -10.45 -7.01
N THR A 143 -14.68 -10.48 -6.70
CA THR A 143 -13.60 -10.36 -7.68
C THR A 143 -12.71 -11.60 -7.66
N HIS A 144 -12.05 -11.86 -8.78
CA HIS A 144 -10.93 -12.80 -8.83
C HIS A 144 -9.66 -12.10 -8.31
N PHE A 145 -8.82 -12.83 -7.60
CA PHE A 145 -7.57 -12.29 -7.09
C PHE A 145 -6.47 -13.35 -7.11
N ALA A 146 -5.23 -12.86 -7.11
CA ALA A 146 -4.05 -13.64 -6.77
C ALA A 146 -3.17 -12.86 -5.78
N VAL A 147 -2.62 -13.54 -4.78
CA VAL A 147 -1.57 -12.97 -3.89
C VAL A 147 -0.32 -13.83 -4.02
N ALA A 148 0.80 -13.19 -4.31
CA ALA A 148 2.09 -13.84 -4.52
C ALA A 148 3.04 -13.61 -3.34
N PHE A 149 3.87 -14.62 -3.06
CA PHE A 149 4.93 -14.55 -2.05
C PHE A 149 6.23 -15.10 -2.65
N PRO A 150 7.30 -14.29 -2.71
CA PRO A 150 8.61 -14.80 -3.12
C PRO A 150 9.21 -15.71 -2.05
N LEU A 151 10.00 -16.66 -2.51
CA LEU A 151 10.58 -17.74 -1.71
C LEU A 151 12.01 -18.01 -2.16
N LYS A 152 12.86 -18.43 -1.22
CA LYS A 152 14.19 -18.97 -1.54
C LYS A 152 14.11 -20.38 -2.17
N LYS A 153 13.02 -21.11 -1.91
CA LYS A 153 12.80 -22.48 -2.34
C LYS A 153 11.30 -22.77 -2.41
N LEU A 154 10.88 -23.62 -3.35
CA LEU A 154 9.50 -24.08 -3.47
C LEU A 154 9.17 -25.24 -2.53
N TYR A 155 7.94 -25.24 -2.03
CA TYR A 155 7.37 -26.29 -1.20
C TYR A 155 6.14 -26.91 -1.88
N SER A 156 5.84 -28.16 -1.54
CA SER A 156 4.70 -28.89 -2.10
C SER A 156 3.38 -28.52 -1.44
N HIS A 157 3.42 -27.98 -0.21
CA HIS A 157 2.26 -27.58 0.56
C HIS A 157 2.49 -26.25 1.28
N TYR A 158 1.41 -25.50 1.42
CA TYR A 158 1.39 -24.24 2.15
C TYR A 158 0.17 -24.19 3.05
N GLU A 159 0.33 -23.57 4.20
CA GLU A 159 -0.72 -23.34 5.19
C GLU A 159 -1.13 -21.87 5.14
N LEU A 160 -2.45 -21.61 5.06
CA LEU A 160 -3.01 -20.30 5.37
C LEU A 160 -3.68 -20.35 6.74
N VAL A 161 -3.24 -19.47 7.63
CA VAL A 161 -3.76 -19.35 8.99
C VAL A 161 -4.62 -18.08 9.06
N PRO A 162 -5.94 -18.21 9.24
CA PRO A 162 -6.79 -17.06 9.45
C PRO A 162 -6.59 -16.48 10.84
N LEU A 163 -6.83 -15.18 10.93
CA LEU A 163 -6.66 -14.39 12.14
C LEU A 163 -7.97 -13.71 12.52
N THR A 164 -8.20 -13.57 13.83
CA THR A 164 -9.17 -12.61 14.36
C THR A 164 -8.65 -11.18 14.24
N THR A 165 -9.50 -10.19 14.50
CA THR A 165 -9.08 -8.78 14.62
C THR A 165 -8.04 -8.57 15.74
N GLN A 166 -8.06 -9.40 16.77
CA GLN A 166 -7.07 -9.44 17.85
C GLN A 166 -5.88 -10.34 17.52
N ARG A 167 -5.70 -10.73 16.24
CA ARG A 167 -4.59 -11.54 15.73
C ARG A 167 -4.50 -12.94 16.34
N GLN A 168 -5.61 -13.49 16.84
CA GLN A 168 -5.65 -14.87 17.32
C GLN A 168 -5.77 -15.84 16.15
N HIS A 169 -4.99 -16.92 16.17
CA HIS A 169 -4.99 -17.93 15.11
C HIS A 169 -6.27 -18.77 15.15
N LEU A 170 -6.86 -18.95 13.97
CA LEU A 170 -8.03 -19.79 13.72
C LEU A 170 -7.61 -21.10 13.04
N GLN A 171 -8.58 -21.99 12.79
CA GLN A 171 -8.31 -23.23 12.07
C GLN A 171 -7.71 -22.93 10.68
N ALA A 172 -6.51 -23.47 10.43
CA ALA A 172 -5.77 -23.24 9.21
C ALA A 172 -6.27 -24.11 8.05
N GLY A 173 -6.05 -23.62 6.82
CA GLY A 173 -6.24 -24.37 5.60
C GLY A 173 -4.89 -24.83 5.04
N VAL A 174 -4.77 -26.11 4.70
CA VAL A 174 -3.57 -26.65 4.03
C VAL A 174 -3.86 -26.86 2.55
N PHE A 175 -2.98 -26.32 1.71
CA PHE A 175 -3.14 -26.30 0.27
C PHE A 175 -1.94 -26.94 -0.40
N LYS A 176 -2.21 -27.91 -1.29
CA LYS A 176 -1.19 -28.49 -2.16
C LYS A 176 -0.90 -27.53 -3.31
N ALA A 177 0.36 -27.19 -3.49
CA ALA A 177 0.79 -26.34 -4.60
C ALA A 177 1.01 -27.14 -5.88
N LYS A 178 0.63 -26.55 -7.01
CA LYS A 178 0.89 -27.07 -8.35
C LYS A 178 1.97 -26.24 -9.04
N LYS A 179 2.99 -26.88 -9.60
CA LYS A 179 4.02 -26.21 -10.40
C LYS A 179 3.38 -25.70 -11.70
N THR A 180 3.56 -24.42 -12.00
CA THR A 180 3.06 -23.78 -13.23
C THR A 180 4.27 -23.38 -14.10
N PRO A 181 4.39 -23.86 -15.35
CA PRO A 181 5.44 -23.41 -16.27
C PRO A 181 5.12 -22.02 -16.84
N LEU A 182 6.17 -21.25 -17.17
CA LEU A 182 6.05 -19.99 -17.91
C LEU A 182 5.86 -20.28 -19.40
N THR A 183 4.85 -19.70 -20.04
CA THR A 183 4.65 -19.74 -21.49
C THR A 183 4.86 -18.34 -22.07
N ASN A 184 5.83 -18.21 -22.98
CA ASN A 184 6.09 -16.98 -23.73
C ASN A 184 4.93 -16.72 -24.72
N SER A 185 4.22 -15.60 -24.57
CA SER A 185 3.34 -15.06 -25.61
C SER A 185 3.74 -13.63 -25.93
N ALA A 186 4.14 -13.40 -27.17
CA ALA A 186 4.52 -12.11 -27.74
C ALA A 186 3.58 -11.69 -28.88
N ALA A 187 3.52 -10.37 -29.09
CA ALA A 187 3.20 -9.61 -30.31
C ALA A 187 1.74 -9.27 -30.63
N THR A 188 1.44 -7.96 -30.70
CA THR A 188 1.00 -7.16 -31.88
C THR A 188 0.44 -5.79 -31.38
N GLY A 189 0.61 -4.62 -32.01
CA GLY A 189 1.29 -4.22 -33.24
C GLY A 189 1.40 -2.69 -33.31
N THR A 190 2.45 -2.21 -33.98
CA THR A 190 2.80 -0.80 -34.19
C THR A 190 2.21 -0.30 -35.51
N THR A 191 1.72 0.94 -35.56
CA THR A 191 1.45 1.65 -36.84
C THR A 191 2.09 3.04 -36.78
N PRO A 192 2.88 3.46 -37.81
CA PRO A 192 3.59 4.73 -37.80
C PRO A 192 2.87 5.81 -38.62
N THR A 193 2.98 7.08 -38.20
CA THR A 193 2.69 8.23 -39.07
C THR A 193 3.64 9.41 -38.80
N THR A 194 4.54 9.66 -39.76
CA THR A 194 5.25 10.93 -40.08
C THR A 194 4.22 12.04 -40.43
N THR A 195 4.37 13.36 -40.25
CA THR A 195 5.42 14.40 -40.45
C THR A 195 4.78 15.71 -39.90
N ALA A 196 5.41 16.78 -39.40
CA ALA A 196 6.30 17.73 -40.07
C ALA A 196 6.77 18.82 -39.07
N LYS A 197 7.91 19.43 -39.42
CA LYS A 197 8.74 20.36 -38.65
C LYS A 197 8.29 21.81 -38.87
N SER A 198 8.18 22.60 -37.80
CA SER A 198 8.31 24.07 -37.86
C SER A 198 9.01 24.55 -36.59
N SER A 199 10.12 25.23 -36.80
CA SER A 199 11.07 25.78 -35.83
C SER A 199 10.59 27.11 -35.25
N ASN A 200 10.71 27.28 -33.94
CA ASN A 200 11.33 28.47 -33.36
C ASN A 200 11.81 28.20 -31.94
N SER A 201 13.03 28.67 -31.68
CA SER A 201 13.93 28.34 -30.58
C SER A 201 13.57 29.05 -29.27
N SER A 202 13.34 28.25 -28.23
CA SER A 202 13.73 28.53 -26.84
C SER A 202 14.19 27.20 -26.26
N GLN A 203 15.40 27.18 -25.69
CA GLN A 203 16.10 25.99 -25.20
C GLN A 203 15.39 25.40 -23.98
N SER A 204 14.28 24.70 -24.20
CA SER A 204 13.78 23.64 -23.34
C SER A 204 14.22 22.35 -24.00
N THR A 205 15.21 21.67 -23.44
CA THR A 205 15.46 20.28 -23.78
C THR A 205 14.20 19.53 -23.39
N SER A 206 13.32 19.29 -24.36
CA SER A 206 12.23 18.33 -24.25
C SER A 206 12.86 16.96 -24.02
N LYS A 207 13.16 16.66 -22.75
CA LYS A 207 13.59 15.32 -22.33
C LYS A 207 12.43 14.40 -22.66
N ASN A 208 12.68 13.41 -23.52
CA ASN A 208 11.68 12.39 -23.83
C ASN A 208 11.21 11.75 -22.52
N VAL A 209 9.90 11.71 -22.32
CA VAL A 209 9.27 10.99 -21.22
C VAL A 209 9.46 9.49 -21.49
N LEU A 210 10.05 8.79 -20.52
CA LEU A 210 10.36 7.37 -20.70
C LEU A 210 9.16 6.50 -20.35
N HIS A 211 8.80 5.60 -21.27
CA HIS A 211 7.80 4.58 -21.03
C HIS A 211 8.39 3.42 -20.23
N LEU A 212 8.50 3.62 -18.92
CA LEU A 212 9.01 2.62 -17.99
C LEU A 212 7.89 1.70 -17.50
N THR A 213 8.17 0.40 -17.52
CA THR A 213 7.37 -0.60 -16.81
C THR A 213 7.45 -0.38 -15.30
N ILE A 214 6.50 -0.94 -14.55
CA ILE A 214 6.47 -0.85 -13.07
C ILE A 214 7.77 -1.41 -12.46
N ASP A 215 8.32 -2.49 -13.02
CA ASP A 215 9.56 -3.11 -12.52
C ASP A 215 10.79 -2.23 -12.77
N GLN A 216 10.89 -1.62 -13.95
CA GLN A 216 11.96 -0.66 -14.24
C GLN A 216 11.89 0.51 -13.27
N LYS A 217 10.70 1.06 -13.02
CA LYS A 217 10.48 2.12 -12.03
C LYS A 217 10.94 1.70 -10.64
N LYS A 218 10.56 0.50 -10.20
CA LYS A 218 10.96 -0.04 -8.89
C LYS A 218 12.46 -0.26 -8.79
N GLN A 219 13.10 -0.82 -9.82
CA GLN A 219 14.55 -1.05 -9.85
C GLN A 219 15.30 0.27 -9.79
N ILE A 220 14.93 1.24 -10.63
CA ILE A 220 15.51 2.59 -10.61
C ILE A 220 15.34 3.21 -9.22
N ASN A 221 14.15 3.09 -8.60
CA ASN A 221 13.93 3.63 -7.26
C ASN A 221 14.79 2.93 -6.20
N ALA A 222 14.96 1.61 -6.28
CA ALA A 222 15.79 0.84 -5.35
C ALA A 222 17.27 1.21 -5.47
N ASP A 223 17.77 1.36 -6.70
CA ASP A 223 19.16 1.78 -6.96
C ASP A 223 19.39 3.22 -6.52
N PHE A 224 18.45 4.11 -6.82
CA PHE A 224 18.48 5.49 -6.35
C PHE A 224 18.45 5.56 -4.82
N LEU A 225 17.61 4.76 -4.16
CA LEU A 225 17.53 4.69 -2.70
C LEU A 225 18.83 4.17 -2.06
N ASN A 226 19.50 3.20 -2.69
CA ASN A 226 20.79 2.69 -2.20
C ASN A 226 21.87 3.77 -2.31
N TRP A 227 21.94 4.48 -3.45
CA TRP A 227 22.80 5.65 -3.61
C TRP A 227 22.48 6.75 -2.57
N ALA A 228 21.20 7.02 -2.35
CA ALA A 228 20.73 7.99 -1.36
C ALA A 228 21.12 7.58 0.07
N ALA A 229 21.12 6.28 0.38
CA ALA A 229 21.48 5.76 1.69
C ALA A 229 22.95 6.00 2.05
N GLU A 230 23.87 5.88 1.08
CA GLU A 230 25.28 6.20 1.28
C GLU A 230 25.47 7.67 1.68
N ARG A 231 24.77 8.58 0.98
CA ARG A 231 24.77 10.01 1.28
C ARG A 231 24.13 10.31 2.63
N ALA A 232 23.01 9.66 2.93
CA ALA A 232 22.34 9.80 4.22
C ALA A 232 23.29 9.44 5.37
N THR A 233 24.10 8.38 5.24
CA THR A 233 25.10 8.03 6.25
C THR A 233 26.18 9.12 6.42
N VAL A 234 26.69 9.71 5.33
CA VAL A 234 27.69 10.79 5.38
C VAL A 234 27.14 12.05 6.06
N GLU A 235 25.89 12.40 5.77
CA GLU A 235 25.22 13.59 6.30
C GLU A 235 24.52 13.33 7.66
N HIS A 236 24.75 12.16 8.26
CA HIS A 236 24.13 11.70 9.51
C HIS A 236 22.60 11.74 9.50
N MET A 237 21.97 11.45 8.35
CA MET A 237 20.52 11.38 8.15
C MET A 237 20.06 9.93 7.95
N ALA A 238 18.77 9.69 8.16
CA ALA A 238 18.08 8.50 7.69
C ALA A 238 17.46 8.76 6.31
N VAL A 239 17.29 7.69 5.52
CA VAL A 239 16.54 7.71 4.27
C VAL A 239 15.59 6.54 4.16
N SER A 240 14.43 6.75 3.54
CA SER A 240 13.40 5.72 3.30
C SER A 240 12.77 5.91 1.91
N ASP A 241 12.31 4.82 1.29
CA ASP A 241 11.49 4.84 0.08
C ASP A 241 10.00 5.05 0.36
N TRP A 242 9.61 5.16 1.63
CA TRP A 242 8.26 5.54 2.00
C TRP A 242 8.07 7.06 1.84
N TYR A 243 8.26 7.58 0.61
CA TYR A 243 8.17 9.01 0.27
C TYR A 243 6.73 9.46 0.00
N PHE A 244 5.89 8.54 -0.48
CA PHE A 244 4.49 8.76 -0.76
C PHE A 244 3.69 7.58 -0.26
N ASP A 245 2.62 7.87 0.45
CA ASP A 245 1.59 6.93 0.85
C ASP A 245 0.38 7.74 1.30
N HIS A 246 -0.79 7.11 1.26
CA HIS A 246 -2.02 7.71 1.73
C HIS A 246 -2.87 6.66 2.44
N GLY A 247 -3.68 7.11 3.39
CA GLY A 247 -4.65 6.27 4.06
C GLY A 247 -5.83 5.92 3.13
N SER A 248 -6.98 5.61 3.72
CA SER A 248 -8.21 5.46 2.94
C SER A 248 -8.53 6.77 2.20
N ALA A 249 -8.45 6.74 0.88
CA ALA A 249 -8.68 7.89 -0.01
C ALA A 249 -9.72 7.56 -1.10
N GLY A 250 -10.04 8.54 -1.95
CA GLY A 250 -10.93 8.36 -3.10
C GLY A 250 -10.32 7.48 -4.19
N LEU A 251 -11.00 7.39 -5.34
CA LEU A 251 -10.54 6.67 -6.53
C LEU A 251 -9.72 7.53 -7.49
N GLY A 252 -9.51 8.80 -7.17
CA GLY A 252 -8.71 9.66 -8.03
C GLY A 252 -7.22 9.34 -7.97
N ASP A 253 -6.55 9.63 -9.07
CA ASP A 253 -5.11 9.57 -9.22
C ASP A 253 -4.46 10.58 -8.28
N TRP A 254 -3.33 10.18 -7.71
CA TRP A 254 -2.52 11.06 -6.87
C TRP A 254 -1.43 11.71 -7.68
N TYR A 255 -1.13 12.96 -7.35
CA TYR A 255 -0.17 13.76 -8.08
C TYR A 255 0.61 14.72 -7.17
N ALA A 256 1.75 15.20 -7.67
CA ALA A 256 2.47 16.34 -7.13
C ALA A 256 2.51 17.46 -8.17
N ASN A 257 2.46 18.71 -7.71
CA ASN A 257 2.73 19.87 -8.55
C ASN A 257 4.24 20.13 -8.62
N THR A 258 4.75 20.37 -9.83
CA THR A 258 6.15 20.75 -10.09
C THR A 258 6.21 21.89 -11.11
N PRO A 259 7.36 22.57 -11.29
CA PRO A 259 7.52 23.59 -12.33
C PRO A 259 7.29 23.07 -13.76
N ASP A 260 7.49 21.77 -14.00
CA ASP A 260 7.31 21.15 -15.31
C ASP A 260 5.90 20.58 -15.53
N GLY A 261 5.01 20.77 -14.55
CA GLY A 261 3.64 20.26 -14.55
C GLY A 261 3.38 19.22 -13.46
N GLN A 262 2.24 18.54 -13.55
CA GLN A 262 1.86 17.53 -12.57
C GLN A 262 2.58 16.22 -12.83
N VAL A 263 3.12 15.62 -11.77
CA VAL A 263 3.71 14.28 -11.77
C VAL A 263 2.70 13.30 -11.17
N GLN A 264 2.27 12.30 -11.93
CA GLN A 264 1.39 11.23 -11.42
C GLN A 264 2.20 10.29 -10.50
N VAL A 265 1.78 10.13 -9.24
CA VAL A 265 2.42 9.21 -8.28
C VAL A 265 1.62 7.93 -8.03
N GLN A 266 0.32 7.93 -8.34
CA GLN A 266 -0.52 6.74 -8.34
C GLN A 266 -1.54 6.83 -9.47
N ASN A 267 -1.72 5.72 -10.20
CA ASN A 267 -2.75 5.59 -11.22
C ASN A 267 -3.90 4.68 -10.73
N GLN A 268 -5.09 5.26 -10.64
CA GLN A 268 -6.38 4.62 -10.41
C GLN A 268 -7.32 4.76 -11.63
N ASN A 269 -6.79 5.28 -12.74
CA ASN A 269 -7.51 5.60 -13.98
C ASN A 269 -8.55 6.73 -13.83
N GLN A 270 -8.35 7.65 -12.89
CA GLN A 270 -9.22 8.82 -12.71
C GLN A 270 -8.39 10.07 -12.40
N PRO A 271 -8.01 10.89 -13.41
CA PRO A 271 -8.40 10.84 -14.82
C PRO A 271 -7.65 9.78 -15.66
N GLY A 272 -6.61 9.17 -15.10
CA GLY A 272 -5.76 8.19 -15.72
C GLY A 272 -4.45 8.76 -16.24
N ALA A 273 -3.48 7.87 -16.45
CA ALA A 273 -2.10 8.20 -16.82
C ALA A 273 -1.99 9.19 -17.98
N ALA A 274 -2.85 9.10 -19.01
CA ALA A 274 -2.81 9.98 -20.17
C ALA A 274 -3.08 11.47 -19.86
N ALA A 275 -3.67 11.79 -18.70
CA ALA A 275 -3.85 13.17 -18.26
C ALA A 275 -2.56 13.81 -17.72
N PHE A 276 -1.54 12.99 -17.44
CA PHE A 276 -0.28 13.44 -16.86
C PHE A 276 0.84 13.31 -17.90
N LYS A 277 1.65 14.36 -18.02
CA LYS A 277 2.82 14.34 -18.91
C LYS A 277 4.04 13.69 -18.26
N ILE A 278 4.07 13.64 -16.93
CA ILE A 278 5.18 13.13 -16.15
C ILE A 278 4.61 12.09 -15.17
N HIS A 279 5.28 10.95 -15.07
CA HIS A 279 4.93 9.92 -14.10
C HIS A 279 6.10 9.68 -13.17
N ALA A 280 5.79 9.43 -11.91
CA ALA A 280 6.81 9.05 -10.95
C ALA A 280 7.44 7.73 -11.36
N VAL A 281 8.77 7.70 -11.30
CA VAL A 281 9.61 6.51 -11.27
C VAL A 281 9.71 6.02 -9.83
N GLY A 282 9.77 6.93 -8.87
CA GLY A 282 9.90 6.64 -7.45
C GLY A 282 10.18 7.89 -6.64
N GLY A 283 10.80 7.71 -5.48
CA GLY A 283 11.15 8.77 -4.56
C GLY A 283 11.76 8.25 -3.27
N CYS A 284 12.29 9.17 -2.48
CA CYS A 284 12.80 8.88 -1.14
C CYS A 284 12.62 10.08 -0.21
N ILE A 285 12.67 9.85 1.09
CA ILE A 285 12.60 10.89 2.12
C ILE A 285 13.87 10.85 2.97
N PHE A 286 14.58 11.98 3.05
CA PHE A 286 15.67 12.21 3.98
C PHE A 286 15.18 12.92 5.22
N TYR A 287 15.59 12.44 6.39
CA TYR A 287 15.15 12.98 7.67
C TYR A 287 16.13 12.68 8.80
N LYS A 288 16.01 13.40 9.93
CA LYS A 288 16.68 13.03 11.19
C LYS A 288 15.75 12.13 11.98
N SER A 289 16.25 10.97 12.40
CA SER A 289 15.47 10.01 13.20
C SER A 289 15.51 10.38 14.68
N LYS A 290 14.37 10.24 15.39
CA LYS A 290 14.25 10.47 16.85
C LYS A 290 15.20 9.60 17.67
N ASP A 291 15.49 8.40 17.18
CA ASP A 291 16.39 7.43 17.81
C ASP A 291 17.84 7.49 17.30
N GLY A 292 18.18 8.49 16.47
CA GLY A 292 19.52 8.70 15.94
C GLY A 292 19.94 7.72 14.85
N GLN A 293 19.04 6.89 14.33
CA GLN A 293 19.33 6.01 13.20
C GLN A 293 19.70 6.81 11.95
N ILE A 294 20.66 6.27 11.18
CA ILE A 294 21.17 6.86 9.93
C ILE A 294 21.17 5.84 8.79
N GLY A 295 21.35 6.31 7.55
CA GLY A 295 21.33 5.47 6.36
C GLY A 295 19.92 4.96 6.04
N LYS A 296 19.83 3.86 5.29
CA LYS A 296 18.56 3.28 4.86
C LYS A 296 17.77 2.73 6.05
N GLN A 297 16.55 3.21 6.22
CA GLN A 297 15.64 2.83 7.29
C GLN A 297 14.28 2.39 6.74
N ASN A 298 13.60 1.50 7.47
CA ASN A 298 12.18 1.25 7.23
C ASN A 298 11.36 2.21 8.10
N LEU A 299 10.82 3.25 7.47
CA LEU A 299 10.01 4.28 8.11
C LEU A 299 8.57 3.81 8.40
N TYR A 300 8.06 2.79 7.69
CA TYR A 300 6.74 2.24 7.96
C TYR A 300 6.78 1.30 9.19
N LYS A 301 6.13 1.73 10.29
CA LYS A 301 6.13 1.01 11.58
C LYS A 301 4.78 0.35 11.94
N GLY A 302 3.87 0.19 10.99
CA GLY A 302 2.71 -0.71 11.13
C GLY A 302 1.34 -0.03 11.20
N SER A 303 1.26 1.30 11.16
CA SER A 303 -0.01 2.03 11.02
C SER A 303 0.19 3.30 10.21
N PHE A 304 -0.73 3.57 9.28
CA PHE A 304 -0.76 4.84 8.54
C PHE A 304 -1.08 6.02 9.47
N ALA A 305 -1.90 5.81 10.49
CA ALA A 305 -2.32 6.87 11.42
C ALA A 305 -1.14 7.46 12.19
N ASP A 306 -0.15 6.62 12.49
CA ASP A 306 1.06 7.08 13.17
C ASP A 306 2.03 7.78 12.21
N ASN A 307 1.99 7.40 10.92
CA ASN A 307 2.77 8.00 9.84
C ASN A 307 4.25 8.23 10.22
N TYR A 308 4.86 9.31 9.74
CA TYR A 308 6.22 9.67 10.08
C TYR A 308 6.43 10.04 11.57
N SER A 309 5.36 10.37 12.30
CA SER A 309 5.46 10.93 13.65
C SER A 309 6.16 10.01 14.66
N ILE A 310 6.21 8.70 14.42
CA ILE A 310 6.92 7.74 15.29
C ILE A 310 8.43 7.92 15.20
N SER A 311 8.97 8.16 14.01
CA SER A 311 10.40 8.02 13.74
C SER A 311 11.06 9.33 13.36
N LEU A 312 10.33 10.28 12.78
CA LEU A 312 10.88 11.53 12.28
C LEU A 312 10.98 12.55 13.43
N ASP A 313 12.13 13.23 13.54
CA ASP A 313 12.28 14.38 14.42
C ASP A 313 11.66 15.62 13.76
N ASP A 314 10.45 15.96 14.18
CA ASP A 314 9.66 17.06 13.62
C ASP A 314 10.32 18.44 13.76
N GLY A 315 11.32 18.58 14.65
CA GLY A 315 12.12 19.79 14.81
C GLY A 315 13.20 19.98 13.75
N GLN A 316 13.43 18.98 12.90
CA GLN A 316 14.51 18.97 11.91
C GLN A 316 13.97 19.10 10.48
N PRO A 317 14.78 19.59 9.53
CA PRO A 317 14.39 19.65 8.12
C PRO A 317 14.22 18.24 7.53
N VAL A 318 13.32 18.16 6.55
CA VAL A 318 13.01 16.96 5.77
C VAL A 318 13.11 17.31 4.28
N SER A 319 13.73 16.44 3.49
CA SER A 319 13.70 16.53 2.02
C SER A 319 13.00 15.30 1.45
N LYS A 320 11.94 15.50 0.67
CA LYS A 320 11.31 14.43 -0.14
C LYS A 320 11.75 14.59 -1.58
N TYR A 321 12.38 13.56 -2.14
CA TYR A 321 12.71 13.49 -3.55
C TYR A 321 11.62 12.73 -4.30
N LEU A 322 11.24 13.25 -5.46
CA LEU A 322 10.32 12.67 -6.41
C LEU A 322 11.03 12.53 -7.76
N LEU A 323 11.13 11.30 -8.26
CA LEU A 323 11.89 10.96 -9.46
C LEU A 323 10.92 10.94 -10.65
N GLY A 324 11.04 11.89 -11.58
CA GLY A 324 10.22 11.94 -12.79
C GLY A 324 10.77 11.05 -13.92
N ASP A 325 9.88 10.45 -14.70
CA ASP A 325 10.22 9.69 -15.92
C ASP A 325 10.74 10.57 -17.07
N ASN A 326 10.65 11.90 -16.91
CA ASN A 326 11.35 12.90 -17.71
C ASN A 326 12.82 13.10 -17.28
N GLY A 327 13.33 12.32 -16.31
CA GLY A 327 14.71 12.39 -15.84
C GLY A 327 15.05 13.66 -15.06
N VAL A 328 14.08 14.18 -14.31
CA VAL A 328 14.25 15.28 -13.35
C VAL A 328 13.95 14.78 -11.94
N VAL A 329 14.85 15.09 -11.01
CA VAL A 329 14.58 14.95 -9.57
C VAL A 329 13.90 16.22 -9.10
N TYR A 330 12.70 16.07 -8.55
CA TYR A 330 12.00 17.13 -7.85
C TYR A 330 12.19 16.97 -6.35
N GLU A 331 12.24 18.08 -5.61
CA GLU A 331 12.44 18.10 -4.17
C GLU A 331 11.37 18.95 -3.49
N LEU A 332 10.81 18.41 -2.42
CA LEU A 332 10.05 19.17 -1.43
C LEU A 332 10.87 19.27 -0.15
N LYS A 333 11.25 20.49 0.20
CA LYS A 333 11.87 20.81 1.49
C LYS A 333 10.77 21.19 2.48
N THR A 334 10.69 20.47 3.59
CA THR A 334 9.64 20.63 4.59
C THR A 334 10.16 20.28 5.99
N GLY A 335 9.28 20.10 6.98
CA GLY A 335 9.67 19.87 8.37
C GLY A 335 10.05 21.16 9.09
N ASN A 336 11.11 21.10 9.91
CA ASN A 336 11.64 22.24 10.66
C ASN A 336 10.57 22.91 11.57
N GLY A 337 9.90 22.10 12.38
CA GLY A 337 8.82 22.51 13.28
C GLY A 337 7.41 22.33 12.69
N SER A 338 7.28 22.02 11.40
CA SER A 338 6.01 21.65 10.77
C SER A 338 5.84 20.14 10.71
N SER A 339 4.63 19.65 10.98
CA SER A 339 4.33 18.22 10.87
C SER A 339 4.41 17.77 9.41
N VAL A 340 5.10 16.65 9.18
CA VAL A 340 5.27 16.05 7.85
C VAL A 340 4.61 14.69 7.82
N SER A 341 3.97 14.37 6.71
CA SER A 341 3.37 13.06 6.45
C SER A 341 3.75 12.53 5.07
N SER A 342 3.44 11.26 4.84
CA SER A 342 3.59 10.60 3.54
C SER A 342 2.80 11.29 2.43
N SER A 343 1.66 11.91 2.73
CA SER A 343 0.84 12.65 1.76
C SER A 343 1.18 14.13 1.63
N THR A 344 2.06 14.69 2.47
CA THR A 344 2.53 16.08 2.36
C THR A 344 3.15 16.34 0.99
N GLY A 345 2.70 17.41 0.32
CA GLY A 345 3.09 17.79 -1.04
C GLY A 345 2.33 17.08 -2.16
N PHE A 346 1.34 16.24 -1.83
CA PHE A 346 0.57 15.48 -2.80
C PHE A 346 -0.90 15.84 -2.76
N GLY A 347 -1.54 15.77 -3.92
CA GLY A 347 -2.97 15.98 -4.12
C GLY A 347 -3.63 14.74 -4.72
N GLN A 348 -4.95 14.72 -4.67
CA GLN A 348 -5.78 13.67 -5.27
C GLN A 348 -6.81 14.30 -6.21
N TYR A 349 -6.94 13.73 -7.40
CA TYR A 349 -8.14 13.94 -8.21
C TYR A 349 -9.37 13.37 -7.49
N ASP A 350 -10.56 13.78 -7.92
CA ASP A 350 -11.80 13.18 -7.41
C ASP A 350 -12.11 11.84 -8.12
N ASP A 351 -13.17 11.18 -7.66
CA ASP A 351 -13.61 9.88 -8.19
C ASP A 351 -14.06 9.93 -9.66
N ASN A 352 -14.21 11.13 -10.25
CA ASN A 352 -14.58 11.37 -11.63
C ASN A 352 -13.40 11.88 -12.48
N GLY A 353 -12.19 11.87 -11.93
CA GLY A 353 -10.99 12.36 -12.60
C GLY A 353 -10.97 13.89 -12.79
N GLN A 354 -11.72 14.64 -11.99
CA GLN A 354 -11.63 16.10 -11.93
C GLN A 354 -10.73 16.55 -10.77
N LEU A 355 -10.25 17.80 -10.82
CA LEU A 355 -9.50 18.37 -9.70
C LEU A 355 -10.40 18.38 -8.45
N GLY A 356 -10.01 17.60 -7.44
CA GLY A 356 -10.73 17.49 -6.19
C GLY A 356 -10.41 18.61 -5.19
N ASN A 357 -11.01 18.49 -4.01
CA ASN A 357 -10.74 19.40 -2.88
C ASN A 357 -9.42 19.06 -2.16
N TYR A 358 -8.86 17.86 -2.37
CA TYR A 358 -7.59 17.45 -1.79
C TYR A 358 -6.45 17.87 -2.71
N GLN A 359 -6.01 19.13 -2.59
CA GLN A 359 -4.92 19.68 -3.39
C GLN A 359 -3.59 19.59 -2.65
N PRO A 360 -2.44 19.57 -3.36
CA PRO A 360 -1.14 19.67 -2.73
C PRO A 360 -1.06 20.94 -1.88
N ASP A 361 -0.68 20.79 -0.62
CA ASP A 361 -0.44 21.89 0.32
C ASP A 361 0.86 22.65 0.00
N GLN A 362 1.80 21.97 -0.66
CA GLN A 362 3.10 22.47 -1.06
C GLN A 362 3.46 21.93 -2.45
N ASN A 363 4.16 22.73 -3.23
CA ASN A 363 4.68 22.32 -4.53
C ASN A 363 6.09 21.76 -4.37
N PHE A 364 6.43 20.76 -5.17
CA PHE A 364 7.82 20.36 -5.35
C PHE A 364 8.52 21.35 -6.26
N GLU A 365 9.83 21.55 -6.06
CA GLU A 365 10.69 22.32 -6.94
C GLU A 365 11.66 21.41 -7.68
N ILE A 366 12.33 21.89 -8.72
CA ILE A 366 13.44 21.14 -9.32
C ILE A 366 14.57 21.08 -8.28
N SER A 367 15.03 19.89 -7.95
CA SER A 367 16.09 19.75 -6.93
C SER A 367 17.38 20.40 -7.42
N ALA A 368 17.99 21.18 -6.54
CA ALA A 368 19.33 21.75 -6.73
C ALA A 368 20.46 20.74 -6.46
N ASP A 369 20.15 19.53 -5.96
CA ASP A 369 21.15 18.47 -5.79
C ASP A 369 21.54 17.89 -7.16
N GLN A 370 22.62 18.44 -7.73
CA GLN A 370 23.13 18.00 -9.02
C GLN A 370 23.58 16.52 -9.01
N ALA A 371 24.00 16.00 -7.85
CA ALA A 371 24.38 14.59 -7.75
C ALA A 371 23.14 13.68 -7.85
N ALA A 372 22.01 14.08 -7.24
CA ALA A 372 20.73 13.40 -7.40
C ALA A 372 20.25 13.45 -8.86
N GLN A 373 20.33 14.63 -9.50
CA GLN A 373 19.98 14.77 -10.92
C GLN A 373 20.80 13.84 -11.81
N ASN A 374 22.12 13.78 -11.57
CA ASN A 374 23.03 12.94 -12.35
C ASN A 374 22.78 11.45 -12.11
N GLU A 375 22.52 11.04 -10.86
CA GLU A 375 22.26 9.64 -10.56
C GLU A 375 20.96 9.17 -11.22
N LEU A 376 19.87 9.96 -11.15
CA LEU A 376 18.63 9.59 -11.84
C LEU A 376 18.84 9.48 -13.35
N GLN A 377 19.55 10.42 -13.98
CA GLN A 377 19.83 10.36 -15.42
C GLN A 377 20.65 9.12 -15.80
N LYS A 378 21.67 8.79 -15.00
CA LYS A 378 22.48 7.58 -15.16
C LYS A 378 21.62 6.32 -15.07
N LEU A 379 20.73 6.23 -14.07
CA LEU A 379 19.83 5.08 -13.89
C LEU A 379 18.79 4.97 -15.01
N LEU A 380 18.42 6.08 -15.64
CA LEU A 380 17.47 6.09 -16.76
C LEU A 380 18.11 5.81 -18.13
N THR A 381 19.44 5.98 -18.25
CA THR A 381 20.17 5.81 -19.52
C THR A 381 19.90 4.48 -20.24
N PRO A 382 19.80 3.31 -19.56
CA PRO A 382 19.52 2.04 -20.22
C PRO A 382 18.15 1.94 -20.91
N TYR A 383 17.25 2.90 -20.68
CA TYR A 383 15.86 2.86 -21.14
C TYR A 383 15.54 3.93 -22.18
N GLN A 384 16.55 4.72 -22.60
CA GLN A 384 16.42 5.83 -23.55
C GLN A 384 16.46 5.39 -25.02
#